data_AF-A0A3B0YKT0-F1
#
_entry.id   AF-A0A3B0YKT0-F1
#
_cell.length_a   1.000
_cell.length_b   1.000
_cell.length_c   1.000
_cell.angle_alpha   90.00
_cell.angle_beta   90.00
_cell.angle_gamma   90.00
#
_symmetry.space_group_name_H-M   'P 1'
#
loop_
_entity.id
_entity.type
_entity.pdbx_description
1 polymer ?
#
loop_
_entity_poly.entity_id
_entity_poly.type
_entity_poly.pdbx_seq_one_letter_code
_entity_poly.pdbx_strand_id
1 'polypeptide(L)'
;MASLYISKIHITLQVKVPYELLERYLPSSAEVVGEALTEQVVAAVKKHNLSYFPALDFLQQQGDIEEELLDATETIAWFACKLVREEVNKKLRAFFSELSFQSVKCSSYAMPGVRAGQINAWHELVEHYTPDTVKLDVVASILKNEEHPKGLENWSRQLFRRNLEESFENFQVIQTIVL
;
A
#
# COMPACT_ATOMS: atom_id res chain seq x y z
N MET A 1 -39.85 13.99 -12.95
CA MET A 1 -39.33 13.25 -11.78
C MET A 1 -37.83 13.19 -11.94
N ALA A 2 -37.06 13.58 -10.93
CA ALA A 2 -35.59 13.44 -10.99
C ALA A 2 -35.25 11.98 -10.70
N SER A 3 -34.66 11.27 -11.67
CA SER A 3 -34.13 9.93 -11.47
C SER A 3 -32.76 10.03 -10.81
N LEU A 4 -32.55 9.29 -9.72
CA LEU A 4 -31.25 9.15 -9.07
C LEU A 4 -30.58 7.88 -9.57
N TYR A 5 -29.33 8.00 -10.00
CA TYR A 5 -28.47 6.92 -10.45
C TYR A 5 -27.31 6.75 -9.46
N ILE A 6 -26.88 5.49 -9.28
CA ILE A 6 -25.68 5.17 -8.51
C ILE A 6 -24.55 4.95 -9.52
N SER A 7 -23.54 5.80 -9.50
CA SER A 7 -22.29 5.57 -10.22
C SER A 7 -21.26 4.99 -9.25
N LYS A 8 -20.47 4.03 -9.71
CA LYS A 8 -19.39 3.43 -8.92
C LYS A 8 -18.05 3.76 -9.58
N ILE A 9 -17.03 3.96 -8.75
CA ILE A 9 -15.68 4.27 -9.21
C ILE A 9 -14.73 3.34 -8.47
N HIS A 10 -13.90 2.63 -9.23
CA HIS A 10 -12.78 1.89 -8.69
C HIS A 10 -11.51 2.74 -8.73
N ILE A 11 -10.84 2.90 -7.60
CA ILE A 11 -9.60 3.67 -7.46
C ILE A 11 -8.55 2.80 -6.78
N THR A 12 -7.40 2.68 -7.45
CA THR A 12 -6.21 2.04 -6.89
C THR A 12 -5.23 3.11 -6.44
N LEU A 13 -4.79 3.02 -5.19
CA LEU A 13 -3.85 3.94 -4.55
C LEU A 13 -2.62 3.18 -4.08
N GLN A 14 -1.50 3.88 -4.02
CA GLN A 14 -0.33 3.48 -3.25
C GLN A 14 0.09 4.66 -2.39
N VAL A 15 0.28 4.41 -1.10
CA VAL A 15 0.65 5.44 -0.14
C VAL A 15 1.76 4.94 0.78
N LYS A 16 2.62 5.85 1.24
CA LYS A 16 3.63 5.59 2.25
C LYS A 16 3.23 6.25 3.56
N VAL A 17 3.12 5.47 4.62
CA VAL A 17 2.77 5.98 5.95
C VAL A 17 3.97 6.76 6.51
N PRO A 18 3.76 7.97 7.06
CA PRO A 18 4.86 8.75 7.64
C PRO A 18 5.55 8.00 8.78
N TYR A 19 6.88 8.05 8.79
CA TYR A 19 7.72 7.41 9.80
C TYR A 19 7.31 7.78 11.24
N GLU A 20 7.09 9.07 11.52
CA GLU A 20 6.78 9.58 12.86
C GLU A 20 5.40 9.16 13.35
N LEU A 21 4.56 8.64 12.45
CA LEU A 21 3.26 8.09 12.78
C LEU A 21 3.39 6.63 13.18
N LEU A 22 4.22 5.85 12.50
CA LEU A 22 4.50 4.46 12.85
C LEU A 22 5.24 4.36 14.20
N GLU A 23 6.31 5.14 14.39
CA GLU A 23 7.09 5.15 15.64
C GLU A 23 6.24 5.46 16.89
N ARG A 24 5.18 6.23 16.73
CA ARG A 24 4.33 6.64 17.85
C ARG A 24 3.52 5.49 18.45
N TYR A 25 3.28 4.44 17.67
CA TYR A 25 2.39 3.34 18.04
C TYR A 25 3.06 1.97 18.03
N LEU A 26 4.24 1.85 17.42
CA LEU A 26 4.94 0.59 17.25
C LEU A 26 6.20 0.53 18.11
N PRO A 27 6.52 -0.64 18.70
CA PRO A 27 7.70 -0.82 19.53
C PRO A 27 9.00 -0.90 18.71
N SER A 28 8.90 -1.15 17.40
CA SER A 28 10.03 -1.35 16.49
C SER A 28 9.96 -0.35 15.34
N SER A 29 11.12 0.15 14.91
CA SER A 29 11.23 1.02 13.74
C SER A 29 11.04 0.21 12.45
N ALA A 30 10.17 0.71 11.56
CA ALA A 30 9.92 0.09 10.27
C ALA A 30 11.17 0.07 9.38
N GLU A 31 11.99 1.13 9.42
CA GLU A 31 13.23 1.23 8.65
C GLU A 31 14.25 0.17 9.10
N VAL A 32 14.43 0.02 10.42
CA VAL A 32 15.33 -1.00 10.99
C VAL A 32 14.88 -2.42 10.59
N VAL A 33 13.57 -2.68 10.61
CA VAL A 33 13.00 -3.95 10.15
C VAL A 33 13.23 -4.15 8.65
N GLY A 34 13.05 -3.12 7.82
CA GLY A 34 13.29 -3.17 6.38
C GLY A 34 14.74 -3.44 6.00
N GLU A 35 15.69 -2.82 6.71
CA GLU A 35 17.13 -3.06 6.56
C GLU A 35 17.51 -4.50 6.94
N ALA A 36 17.08 -4.96 8.12
CA ALA A 36 17.35 -6.32 8.60
C ALA A 36 16.75 -7.38 7.66
N LEU A 37 15.53 -7.15 7.15
CA LEU A 37 14.93 -8.02 6.13
C LEU A 37 15.77 -8.06 4.87
N THR A 38 16.22 -6.90 4.39
CA THR A 38 17.01 -6.80 3.16
C THR A 38 18.34 -7.57 3.31
N GLU A 39 19.00 -7.49 4.47
CA GLU A 39 20.19 -8.28 4.78
C GLU A 39 19.93 -9.79 4.62
N GLN A 40 18.88 -10.29 5.27
CA GLN A 40 18.55 -11.73 5.25
C GLN A 40 18.10 -12.19 3.86
N VAL A 41 17.31 -11.37 3.15
CA VAL A 41 16.88 -11.65 1.77
C VAL A 41 18.08 -11.73 0.83
N VAL A 42 19.03 -10.79 0.91
CA VAL A 42 20.24 -10.78 0.07
C VAL A 42 21.10 -12.01 0.36
N ALA A 43 21.23 -12.40 1.63
CA ALA A 43 21.92 -13.61 2.02
C ALA A 43 21.25 -14.87 1.46
N ALA A 44 19.92 -14.95 1.55
CA ALA A 44 19.13 -16.07 1.03
C ALA A 44 19.24 -16.19 -0.50
N VAL A 45 19.14 -15.08 -1.23
CA VAL A 45 19.30 -15.04 -2.69
C VAL A 45 20.67 -15.57 -3.12
N LYS A 46 21.73 -15.21 -2.39
CA LYS A 46 23.08 -15.76 -2.63
C LYS A 46 23.15 -17.25 -2.29
N LYS A 47 22.60 -17.68 -1.16
CA LYS A 47 22.55 -19.08 -0.71
C LYS A 47 21.85 -19.99 -1.74
N HIS A 48 20.76 -19.52 -2.32
CA HIS A 48 19.94 -20.27 -3.28
C HIS A 48 20.30 -20.00 -4.76
N ASN A 49 21.31 -19.15 -5.01
CA ASN A 49 21.74 -18.74 -6.34
C ASN A 49 20.58 -18.21 -7.22
N LEU A 50 19.71 -17.39 -6.64
CA LEU A 50 18.57 -16.81 -7.34
C LEU A 50 19.02 -15.58 -8.15
N SER A 51 18.46 -15.42 -9.35
CA SER A 51 18.71 -14.24 -10.20
C SER A 51 17.78 -13.06 -9.90
N TYR A 52 16.86 -13.22 -8.96
CA TYR A 52 15.81 -12.28 -8.59
C TYR A 52 15.61 -12.29 -7.06
N PHE A 53 14.97 -11.25 -6.54
CA PHE A 53 14.57 -11.19 -5.13
C PHE A 53 13.14 -11.77 -4.99
N PRO A 54 12.95 -12.86 -4.22
CA PRO A 54 11.64 -13.49 -4.07
C PRO A 54 10.76 -12.71 -3.08
N ALA A 55 9.45 -13.02 -3.07
CA ALA A 55 8.54 -12.54 -2.04
C ALA A 55 8.86 -13.16 -0.66
N LEU A 56 8.46 -12.48 0.42
CA LEU A 56 8.71 -12.92 1.79
C LEU A 56 8.14 -14.32 2.09
N ASP A 57 6.94 -14.64 1.59
CA ASP A 57 6.30 -15.96 1.78
C ASP A 57 7.18 -17.13 1.31
N PHE A 58 7.92 -16.92 0.21
CA PHE A 58 8.84 -17.94 -0.31
C PHE A 58 10.02 -18.15 0.65
N LEU A 59 10.60 -17.07 1.16
CA LEU A 59 11.75 -17.11 2.07
C LEU A 59 11.36 -17.64 3.46
N GLN A 60 10.16 -17.32 3.93
CA GLN A 60 9.58 -17.89 5.14
C GLN A 60 9.46 -19.42 5.03
N GLN A 61 8.96 -19.94 3.90
CA GLN A 61 8.85 -21.39 3.68
C GLN A 61 10.20 -22.11 3.66
N GLN A 62 11.28 -21.42 3.27
CA GLN A 62 12.64 -21.97 3.28
C GLN A 62 13.34 -21.83 4.63
N GLY A 63 12.76 -21.08 5.59
CA GLY A 63 13.37 -20.79 6.89
C GLY A 63 14.63 -19.92 6.77
N ASP A 64 14.70 -19.07 5.74
CA ASP A 64 15.85 -18.18 5.53
C ASP A 64 15.73 -16.83 6.26
N ILE A 65 14.55 -16.55 6.82
CA ILE A 65 14.29 -15.33 7.59
C ILE A 65 13.93 -15.73 9.02
N GLU A 66 14.48 -14.99 9.98
CA GLU A 66 14.17 -15.12 11.39
C GLU A 66 12.68 -14.86 11.66
N GLU A 67 12.06 -15.74 12.46
CA GLU A 67 10.62 -15.67 12.76
C GLU A 67 10.25 -14.36 13.46
N GLU A 68 11.06 -13.90 14.41
CA GLU A 68 10.86 -12.63 15.11
C GLU A 68 10.84 -11.42 14.15
N LEU A 69 11.64 -11.47 13.09
CA LEU A 69 11.70 -10.41 12.09
C LEU A 69 10.46 -10.44 11.18
N LEU A 70 9.97 -11.62 10.82
CA LEU A 70 8.71 -11.78 10.09
C LEU A 70 7.53 -11.29 10.93
N ASP A 71 7.48 -11.64 12.22
CA ASP A 71 6.43 -11.19 13.15
C ASP A 71 6.41 -9.68 13.30
N ALA A 72 7.60 -9.05 13.44
CA ALA A 72 7.72 -7.60 13.46
C ALA A 72 7.20 -6.98 12.15
N THR A 73 7.58 -7.56 11.01
CA THR A 73 7.15 -7.09 9.68
C THR A 73 5.64 -7.20 9.52
N GLU A 74 5.03 -8.33 9.88
CA GLU A 74 3.58 -8.55 9.84
C GLU A 74 2.85 -7.55 10.75
N THR A 75 3.35 -7.35 11.96
CA THR A 75 2.76 -6.40 12.92
C THR A 75 2.74 -4.98 12.37
N ILE A 76 3.86 -4.51 11.83
CA ILE A 76 3.96 -3.16 11.26
C ILE A 76 3.10 -3.05 10.00
N ALA A 77 3.16 -4.03 9.10
CA ALA A 77 2.37 -4.06 7.86
C ALA A 77 0.86 -4.05 8.15
N TRP A 78 0.40 -4.82 9.14
CA TRP A 78 -0.99 -4.84 9.59
C TRP A 78 -1.40 -3.48 10.13
N PHE A 79 -0.56 -2.87 10.97
CA PHE A 79 -0.83 -1.57 11.55
C PHE A 79 -0.90 -0.47 10.49
N ALA A 80 0.04 -0.44 9.54
CA ALA A 80 0.05 0.47 8.41
C ALA A 80 -1.23 0.32 7.57
N CYS A 81 -1.63 -0.91 7.23
CA CYS A 81 -2.85 -1.18 6.48
C CYS A 81 -4.10 -0.68 7.22
N LYS A 82 -4.19 -0.92 8.53
CA LYS A 82 -5.29 -0.45 9.37
C LYS A 82 -5.36 1.08 9.38
N LEU A 83 -4.22 1.73 9.62
CA LEU A 83 -4.11 3.18 9.71
C LEU A 83 -4.55 3.84 8.39
N VAL A 84 -4.03 3.37 7.27
CA VAL A 84 -4.37 3.93 5.96
C VAL A 84 -5.86 3.75 5.68
N ARG A 85 -6.43 2.57 5.96
CA ARG A 85 -7.87 2.32 5.77
C ARG A 85 -8.71 3.28 6.60
N GLU A 86 -8.36 3.47 7.88
CA GLU A 86 -9.08 4.38 8.78
C GLU A 86 -9.00 5.83 8.30
N GLU A 87 -7.82 6.28 7.88
CA GLU A 87 -7.59 7.65 7.41
C GLU A 87 -8.34 7.93 6.10
N VAL A 88 -8.27 7.00 5.13
CA VAL A 88 -9.03 7.09 3.87
C VAL A 88 -10.53 7.14 4.15
N ASN A 89 -11.04 6.24 5.00
CA ASN A 89 -12.45 6.22 5.36
C ASN A 89 -12.87 7.52 6.06
N LYS A 90 -12.09 7.98 7.05
CA LYS A 90 -12.36 9.21 7.81
C LYS A 90 -12.47 10.43 6.91
N LYS A 91 -11.54 10.60 5.97
CA LYS A 91 -11.46 11.78 5.11
C LYS A 91 -12.41 11.74 3.92
N LEU A 92 -12.76 10.55 3.41
CA LEU A 92 -13.55 10.43 2.19
C LEU A 92 -15.03 10.06 2.41
N ARG A 93 -15.40 9.51 3.57
CA ARG A 93 -16.77 9.04 3.85
C ARG A 93 -17.85 10.11 3.62
N ALA A 94 -17.53 11.39 3.80
CA ALA A 94 -18.49 12.47 3.59
C ALA A 94 -18.85 12.71 2.11
N PHE A 95 -18.04 12.25 1.17
CA PHE A 95 -18.22 12.53 -0.27
C PHE A 95 -18.91 11.41 -1.05
N PHE A 96 -19.01 10.22 -0.46
CA PHE A 96 -19.51 9.01 -1.11
C PHE A 96 -20.65 8.42 -0.29
N SER A 97 -21.64 7.84 -0.97
CA SER A 97 -22.71 7.11 -0.28
C SER A 97 -22.19 5.81 0.33
N GLU A 98 -21.15 5.23 -0.27
CA GLU A 98 -20.49 4.01 0.21
C GLU A 98 -19.01 4.03 -0.19
N LEU A 99 -18.16 3.55 0.71
CA LEU A 99 -16.75 3.26 0.46
C LEU A 99 -16.49 1.79 0.80
N SER A 100 -16.15 1.00 -0.22
CA SER A 100 -15.86 -0.42 -0.08
C SER A 100 -14.40 -0.70 -0.42
N PHE A 101 -13.65 -1.24 0.54
CA PHE A 101 -12.24 -1.58 0.38
C PHE A 101 -12.13 -3.01 -0.13
N GLN A 102 -11.77 -3.18 -1.40
CA GLN A 102 -11.61 -4.48 -2.05
C GLN A 102 -10.28 -5.13 -1.65
N SER A 103 -9.23 -4.32 -1.53
CA SER A 103 -7.92 -4.77 -1.07
C SER A 103 -7.22 -3.66 -0.28
N VAL A 104 -6.50 -4.05 0.76
CA VAL A 104 -5.55 -3.21 1.50
C VAL A 104 -4.38 -4.11 1.85
N LYS A 105 -3.23 -3.90 1.21
CA LYS A 105 -2.06 -4.79 1.33
C LYS A 105 -0.79 -3.97 1.46
N CYS A 106 0.12 -4.41 2.31
CA CYS A 106 1.46 -3.85 2.38
C CYS A 106 2.30 -4.35 1.20
N SER A 107 3.13 -3.48 0.63
CA SER A 107 3.97 -3.80 -0.52
C SER A 107 5.14 -4.73 -0.19
N SER A 108 5.59 -4.80 1.06
CA SER A 108 6.75 -5.60 1.48
C SER A 108 6.61 -7.10 1.21
N TYR A 109 5.38 -7.61 1.20
CA TYR A 109 5.07 -9.01 0.88
C TYR A 109 4.96 -9.28 -0.63
N ALA A 110 4.89 -8.24 -1.46
CA ALA A 110 4.92 -8.41 -2.90
C ALA A 110 6.34 -8.74 -3.38
N MET A 111 6.44 -9.29 -4.57
CA MET A 111 7.74 -9.52 -5.21
C MET A 111 8.37 -8.16 -5.57
N PRO A 112 9.62 -7.88 -5.14
CA PRO A 112 10.31 -6.66 -5.53
C PRO A 112 10.53 -6.60 -7.05
N GLY A 113 10.41 -5.39 -7.62
CA GLY A 113 10.74 -5.14 -9.03
C GLY A 113 12.25 -5.07 -9.32
N VAL A 114 13.09 -5.27 -8.30
CA VAL A 114 14.54 -5.07 -8.33
C VAL A 114 15.26 -6.31 -8.86
N ARG A 115 16.30 -6.11 -9.67
CA ARG A 115 17.19 -7.20 -10.11
C ARG A 115 18.50 -7.17 -9.33
N ALA A 116 19.10 -8.33 -9.09
CA ALA A 116 20.36 -8.47 -8.34
C ALA A 116 21.55 -7.66 -8.90
N GLY A 117 21.53 -7.31 -10.19
CA GLY A 117 22.56 -6.51 -10.85
C GLY A 117 22.23 -5.03 -11.04
N GLN A 118 21.11 -4.53 -10.51
CA GLN A 118 20.69 -3.14 -10.66
C GLN A 118 21.53 -2.20 -9.80
N ILE A 119 21.87 -1.03 -10.33
CA ILE A 119 22.52 0.04 -9.55
C ILE A 119 21.55 0.47 -8.45
N ASN A 120 22.03 0.59 -7.20
CA ASN A 120 21.22 0.90 -6.01
C ASN A 120 20.20 -0.18 -5.59
N ALA A 121 20.36 -1.43 -6.05
CA ALA A 121 19.47 -2.53 -5.65
C ALA A 121 19.26 -2.62 -4.14
N TRP A 122 20.30 -2.36 -3.34
CA TRP A 122 20.19 -2.33 -1.88
C TRP A 122 19.12 -1.34 -1.40
N HIS A 123 19.21 -0.07 -1.81
CA HIS A 123 18.32 0.98 -1.35
C HIS A 123 16.87 0.71 -1.78
N GLU A 124 16.68 0.26 -3.02
CA GLU A 124 15.34 -0.10 -3.54
C GLU A 124 14.74 -1.31 -2.79
N LEU A 125 15.57 -2.26 -2.35
CA LEU A 125 15.10 -3.40 -1.55
C LEU A 125 14.74 -2.97 -0.13
N VAL A 126 15.54 -2.11 0.50
CA VAL A 126 15.20 -1.55 1.82
C VAL A 126 13.88 -0.79 1.74
N GLU A 127 13.70 0.06 0.72
CA GLU A 127 12.45 0.79 0.51
C GLU A 127 11.27 -0.18 0.29
N HIS A 128 11.47 -1.25 -0.49
CA HIS A 128 10.42 -2.24 -0.75
C HIS A 128 10.05 -3.06 0.50
N TYR A 129 11.04 -3.54 1.25
CA TYR A 129 10.81 -4.41 2.41
C TYR A 129 10.44 -3.66 3.68
N THR A 130 10.65 -2.34 3.72
CA THR A 130 10.11 -1.50 4.80
C THR A 130 8.57 -1.59 4.80
N PRO A 131 7.95 -2.05 5.90
CA PRO A 131 6.51 -2.32 5.93
C PRO A 131 5.64 -1.06 6.15
N ASP A 132 5.97 0.04 5.46
CA ASP A 132 5.29 1.34 5.59
C ASP A 132 4.43 1.73 4.37
N THR A 133 4.60 1.00 3.26
CA THR A 133 3.94 1.30 1.99
C THR A 133 2.75 0.37 1.79
N VAL A 134 1.59 0.96 1.52
CA VAL A 134 0.31 0.26 1.41
C VAL A 134 -0.33 0.54 0.06
N LYS A 135 -0.73 -0.53 -0.63
CA LYS A 135 -1.57 -0.48 -1.82
C LYS A 135 -3.03 -0.75 -1.45
N LEU A 136 -3.93 0.06 -1.99
CA LEU A 136 -5.37 -0.01 -1.71
C LEU A 136 -6.18 -0.05 -2.99
N ASP A 137 -7.20 -0.88 -3.01
CA ASP A 137 -8.26 -0.88 -4.02
C ASP A 137 -9.59 -0.49 -3.36
N VAL A 138 -10.14 0.65 -3.76
CA VAL A 138 -11.35 1.22 -3.18
C VAL A 138 -12.42 1.36 -4.26
N VAL A 139 -13.60 0.82 -4.00
CA VAL A 139 -14.81 1.07 -4.78
C VAL A 139 -15.65 2.09 -4.03
N ALA A 140 -15.89 3.24 -4.66
CA ALA A 140 -16.65 4.34 -4.09
C ALA A 140 -17.96 4.51 -4.88
N SER A 141 -19.09 4.56 -4.17
CA SER A 141 -20.42 4.78 -4.75
C SER A 141 -20.83 6.25 -4.58
N ILE A 142 -21.42 6.85 -5.62
CA ILE A 142 -21.96 8.21 -5.58
C ILE A 142 -23.36 8.27 -6.19
N LEU A 143 -24.22 9.07 -5.58
CA LEU A 143 -25.56 9.37 -6.11
C LEU A 143 -25.49 10.59 -7.04
N LYS A 144 -26.00 10.44 -8.26
CA LYS A 144 -26.07 11.50 -9.28
C LYS A 144 -27.44 11.53 -9.95
N ASN A 145 -27.81 12.69 -10.48
CA ASN A 145 -29.04 12.84 -11.27
C ASN A 145 -28.85 12.45 -12.74
N GLU A 146 -27.66 11.97 -13.10
CA GLU A 146 -27.26 11.58 -14.45
C GLU A 146 -26.74 10.15 -14.42
N GLU A 147 -27.07 9.35 -15.44
CA GLU A 147 -26.68 7.95 -15.56
C GLU A 147 -25.18 7.78 -15.86
N HIS A 148 -24.62 8.66 -16.71
CA HIS A 148 -23.20 8.67 -17.09
C HIS A 148 -22.57 10.05 -16.85
N PRO A 149 -22.27 10.40 -15.60
CA PRO A 149 -21.68 11.69 -15.26
C PRO A 149 -20.32 11.85 -15.92
N LYS A 150 -20.20 12.81 -16.85
CA LYS A 150 -18.93 13.11 -17.54
C LYS A 150 -17.90 13.64 -16.55
N GLY A 151 -16.66 13.17 -16.68
CA GLY A 151 -15.53 13.65 -15.87
C GLY A 151 -15.48 13.12 -14.43
N LEU A 152 -16.29 12.12 -14.10
CA LEU A 152 -16.33 11.53 -12.76
C LEU A 152 -14.95 10.99 -12.31
N GLU A 153 -14.19 10.39 -13.23
CA GLU A 153 -12.84 9.87 -12.96
C GLU A 153 -11.85 10.97 -12.55
N ASN A 154 -11.84 12.08 -13.29
CA ASN A 154 -10.96 13.20 -12.99
C ASN A 154 -11.36 13.87 -11.67
N TRP A 155 -12.66 14.04 -11.45
CA TRP A 155 -13.18 14.58 -10.21
C TRP A 155 -12.79 13.71 -9.01
N SER A 156 -12.96 12.39 -9.09
CA SER A 156 -12.64 11.49 -7.98
C SER A 156 -11.15 11.40 -7.73
N ARG A 157 -10.32 11.35 -8.78
CA ARG A 157 -8.86 11.40 -8.66
C ARG A 157 -8.42 12.67 -7.92
N GLN A 158 -8.95 13.83 -8.31
CA GLN A 158 -8.60 15.11 -7.67
C GLN A 158 -9.14 15.20 -6.24
N LEU A 159 -10.33 14.64 -5.98
CA LEU A 159 -10.91 14.57 -4.64
C LEU A 159 -10.04 13.71 -3.71
N PHE A 160 -9.63 12.52 -4.13
CA PHE A 160 -8.75 11.65 -3.35
C PHE A 160 -7.42 12.36 -3.06
N ARG A 161 -6.80 12.93 -4.10
CA ARG A 161 -5.53 13.67 -3.95
C ARG A 161 -5.65 14.82 -2.96
N ARG A 162 -6.60 15.74 -3.17
CA ARG A 162 -6.77 16.93 -2.32
C ARG A 162 -7.00 16.59 -0.84
N ASN A 163 -7.70 15.49 -0.55
CA ASN A 163 -8.00 15.15 0.84
C ASN A 163 -6.89 14.30 1.49
N LEU A 164 -6.17 13.47 0.73
CA LEU A 164 -5.27 12.46 1.28
C LEU A 164 -3.78 12.76 1.13
N GLU A 165 -3.37 13.59 0.15
CA GLU A 165 -1.95 13.82 -0.17
C GLU A 165 -1.15 14.31 1.04
N GLU A 166 -1.71 15.15 1.90
CA GLU A 166 -1.05 15.65 3.11
C GLU A 166 -1.06 14.66 4.30
N SER A 167 -1.79 13.54 4.23
CA SER A 167 -1.79 12.52 5.30
C SER A 167 -0.62 11.55 5.22
N PHE A 168 0.04 11.48 4.06
CA PHE A 168 1.00 10.43 3.73
C PHE A 168 2.30 11.06 3.26
N GLU A 169 3.42 10.38 3.51
CA GLU A 169 4.74 10.85 3.06
C GLU A 169 4.82 10.79 1.53
N ASN A 170 4.22 9.76 0.94
CA ASN A 170 4.04 9.62 -0.50
C ASN A 170 2.59 9.20 -0.79
N PHE A 171 2.01 9.78 -1.83
CA PHE A 171 0.65 9.50 -2.28
C PHE A 171 0.61 9.40 -3.80
N GLN A 172 0.16 8.25 -4.30
CA GLN A 172 0.00 8.00 -5.73
C GLN A 172 -1.37 7.39 -6.04
N VAL A 173 -2.06 7.98 -7.02
CA VAL A 173 -3.22 7.34 -7.66
C VAL A 173 -2.71 6.53 -8.85
N ILE A 174 -2.75 5.20 -8.74
CA ILE A 174 -2.32 4.28 -9.80
C ILE A 174 -3.37 4.24 -10.90
N GLN A 175 -4.63 4.08 -10.53
CA GLN A 175 -5.71 3.88 -11.49
C GLN A 175 -7.03 4.46 -10.98
N THR A 176 -7.88 4.88 -11.91
CA THR A 176 -9.25 5.30 -11.66
C THR A 176 -10.12 4.85 -12.83
N ILE A 177 -11.21 4.13 -12.56
CA ILE A 177 -12.14 3.59 -13.55
C ILE A 177 -13.57 3.80 -13.06
N VAL A 178 -14.47 4.30 -13.90
CA VAL A 178 -15.93 4.19 -13.65
C VAL A 178 -16.40 2.77 -13.96
N LEU A 179 -17.13 2.16 -13.03
CA LEU A 179 -17.70 0.81 -13.16
C LEU A 179 -19.10 0.84 -13.77
#